data_AF-A0A8E2UBI0-F1
#
_entry.id   AF-A0A8E2UBI0-F1
#
_cell.length_a   1.000
_cell.length_b   1.000
_cell.length_c   1.000
_cell.angle_alpha   90.00
_cell.angle_beta   90.00
_cell.angle_gamma   90.00
#
_symmetry.space_group_name_H-M   'P 1'
#
loop_
_entity.id
_entity.type
_entity.pdbx_description
1 polymer ?
#
loop_
_entity_poly.entity_id
_entity_poly.type
_entity_poly.pdbx_seq_one_letter_code
_entity_poly.pdbx_strand_id
1 'polypeptide(L)'
;MSAAPLEDSPSISLAAFRPSQREVLSRLVPTLGAVGLVMFFGYALLTEVGRVQLDQRGFLPLLLGWLAMLLLCILGAVAALAAERGVSTGLRSYTRRRVLPLAIGHSILAAAGATFCSFWISGGAYDLLTVMTCTFVLTLLFTASVLVPAYLTGFAKAEADRS
;
A
#
# COMPACT_ATOMS: atom_id res chain seq x y z
N MET A 1 35.46 -9.87 -29.17
CA MET A 1 34.79 -10.89 -28.34
C MET A 1 33.81 -10.17 -27.42
N SER A 2 32.53 -10.12 -27.82
CA SER A 2 31.46 -9.48 -27.04
C SER A 2 30.83 -10.53 -26.14
N ALA A 3 30.82 -10.30 -24.83
CA ALA A 3 30.20 -11.19 -23.86
C ALA A 3 28.69 -11.23 -24.10
N ALA A 4 28.14 -12.43 -24.28
CA ALA A 4 26.71 -12.66 -24.34
C ALA A 4 26.06 -12.11 -23.05
N PRO A 5 24.95 -11.34 -23.13
CA PRO A 5 24.19 -11.04 -21.93
C PRO A 5 23.53 -12.34 -21.47
N LEU A 6 23.80 -12.76 -20.24
CA LEU A 6 23.09 -13.83 -19.53
C LEU A 6 21.57 -13.54 -19.53
N GLU A 7 20.86 -14.05 -20.54
CA GLU A 7 19.39 -13.99 -20.67
C GLU A 7 18.70 -15.29 -20.24
N ASP A 8 19.35 -16.15 -19.44
CA ASP A 8 18.73 -17.36 -18.89
C ASP A 8 18.05 -17.11 -17.53
N SER A 9 17.11 -16.16 -17.48
CA SER A 9 16.15 -16.12 -16.37
C SER A 9 14.78 -16.49 -16.92
N PRO A 10 14.17 -17.60 -16.46
CA PRO A 10 12.89 -18.05 -16.99
C PRO A 10 11.86 -16.93 -16.85
N SER A 11 11.27 -16.54 -17.98
CA SER A 11 10.20 -15.55 -17.98
C SER A 11 8.90 -16.23 -17.56
N ILE A 12 8.33 -15.75 -16.45
CA ILE A 12 7.08 -16.27 -15.89
C ILE A 12 5.99 -15.25 -16.17
N SER A 13 4.83 -15.72 -16.64
CA SER A 13 3.67 -14.85 -16.86
C SER A 13 3.19 -14.26 -15.54
N LEU A 14 2.85 -12.96 -15.55
CA LEU A 14 2.29 -12.27 -14.38
C LEU A 14 1.07 -13.00 -13.80
N ALA A 15 0.23 -13.59 -14.66
CA ALA A 15 -0.94 -14.35 -14.21
C ALA A 15 -0.58 -15.56 -13.32
N ALA A 16 0.60 -16.15 -13.50
CA ALA A 16 1.02 -17.36 -12.78
C ALA A 16 1.50 -17.06 -11.35
N PHE A 17 2.01 -15.86 -11.08
CA PHE A 17 2.60 -15.52 -9.77
C PHE A 17 1.95 -14.32 -9.07
N ARG A 18 1.00 -13.63 -9.70
CA ARG A 18 0.31 -12.48 -9.09
C ARG A 18 -0.49 -12.96 -7.87
N PRO A 19 -0.29 -12.35 -6.67
CA PRO A 19 -1.04 -12.74 -5.48
C PRO A 19 -2.54 -12.44 -5.65
N SER A 20 -3.38 -13.35 -5.15
CA SER A 20 -4.83 -13.20 -5.23
C SER A 20 -5.29 -11.92 -4.53
N GLN A 21 -6.39 -11.32 -5.01
CA GLN A 21 -6.88 -10.05 -4.44
C GLN A 21 -7.26 -10.26 -2.97
N ARG A 22 -7.93 -11.38 -2.67
CA ARG A 22 -8.30 -11.77 -1.31
C ARG A 22 -7.08 -11.89 -0.40
N GLU A 23 -5.99 -12.51 -0.86
CA GLU A 23 -4.76 -12.63 -0.06
C GLU A 23 -4.15 -11.26 0.24
N VAL A 24 -4.01 -10.40 -0.78
CA VAL A 24 -3.49 -9.05 -0.60
C VAL A 24 -4.36 -8.25 0.37
N LEU A 25 -5.69 -8.25 0.20
CA LEU A 25 -6.60 -7.52 1.09
C LEU A 25 -6.55 -8.05 2.52
N SER A 26 -6.51 -9.37 2.70
CA SER A 26 -6.48 -10.00 4.03
C SER A 26 -5.26 -9.63 4.87
N ARG A 27 -4.16 -9.21 4.23
CA ARG A 27 -2.94 -8.75 4.89
C ARG A 27 -2.85 -7.22 4.91
N LEU A 28 -3.23 -6.56 3.83
CA LEU A 28 -3.09 -5.12 3.67
C LEU A 28 -4.01 -4.35 4.61
N VAL A 29 -5.30 -4.71 4.66
CA VAL A 29 -6.30 -4.02 5.49
C VAL A 29 -5.92 -4.03 6.97
N PRO A 30 -5.61 -5.17 7.61
CA PRO A 30 -5.22 -5.17 9.03
C PRO A 30 -3.88 -4.47 9.25
N THR A 31 -2.93 -4.56 8.30
CA THR A 31 -1.63 -3.87 8.43
C THR A 31 -1.81 -2.35 8.44
N LEU A 32 -2.52 -1.80 7.45
CA LEU A 32 -2.81 -0.36 7.39
C LEU A 32 -3.70 0.08 8.55
N GLY A 33 -4.65 -0.76 8.97
CA GLY A 33 -5.50 -0.53 10.14
C GLY A 33 -4.69 -0.41 11.43
N ALA A 34 -3.78 -1.36 11.69
CA ALA A 34 -2.94 -1.35 12.88
C ALA A 34 -1.99 -0.14 12.90
N VAL A 35 -1.34 0.16 11.77
CA VAL A 35 -0.46 1.33 11.65
C VAL A 35 -1.26 2.62 11.84
N GLY A 36 -2.42 2.74 11.23
CA GLY A 36 -3.31 3.89 11.39
C GLY A 36 -3.73 4.09 12.83
N LEU A 37 -3.99 3.02 13.58
CA LEU A 37 -4.30 3.09 15.02
C LEU A 37 -3.08 3.49 15.85
N VAL A 38 -1.89 2.96 15.55
CA VAL A 38 -0.66 3.40 16.23
C VAL A 38 -0.42 4.89 16.00
N MET A 39 -0.64 5.37 14.78
CA MET A 39 -0.51 6.79 14.43
C MET A 39 -1.55 7.66 15.13
N PHE A 40 -2.76 7.14 15.40
CA PHE A 40 -3.75 7.85 16.22
C PHE A 40 -3.20 8.14 17.61
N PHE A 41 -2.62 7.14 18.29
CA PHE A 41 -2.07 7.33 19.63
C PHE A 41 -0.86 8.27 19.60
N GLY A 42 0.00 8.15 18.59
CA GLY A 42 1.10 9.10 18.37
C GLY A 42 0.59 10.53 18.21
N TYR A 43 -0.43 10.73 17.37
CA TYR A 43 -1.07 12.04 17.18
C TYR A 43 -1.70 12.56 18.47
N ALA A 44 -2.59 11.80 19.10
CA ALA A 44 -3.39 12.22 20.23
C ALA A 44 -2.54 12.51 21.49
N LEU A 45 -1.44 11.77 21.69
CA LEU A 45 -0.65 11.85 22.93
C LEU A 45 0.66 12.64 22.78
N LEU A 46 1.30 12.58 21.61
CA LEU A 46 2.64 13.17 21.40
C LEU A 46 2.60 14.54 20.73
N THR A 47 1.47 14.94 20.14
CA THR A 47 1.35 16.25 19.47
C THR A 47 0.52 17.22 20.31
N GLU A 48 0.90 18.50 20.30
CA GLU A 48 0.13 19.56 20.98
C GLU A 48 -1.27 19.69 20.38
N VAL A 49 -1.38 19.64 19.05
CA VAL A 49 -2.67 19.71 18.35
C VAL A 49 -3.58 18.55 18.73
N GLY A 50 -3.05 17.33 18.78
CA GLY A 50 -3.81 16.14 19.16
C GLY A 50 -4.28 16.18 20.60
N ARG A 51 -3.44 16.63 21.53
CA ARG A 51 -3.82 16.81 22.95
C ARG A 51 -4.92 17.85 23.11
N VAL A 52 -4.80 19.00 22.45
CA VAL A 52 -5.84 20.05 22.48
C VAL A 52 -7.17 19.52 21.90
N GLN A 53 -7.14 18.78 20.80
CA GLN A 53 -8.36 18.18 20.24
C GLN A 53 -8.95 17.10 21.15
N LEU A 54 -8.10 16.33 21.83
CA LEU A 54 -8.53 15.31 22.80
C LEU A 54 -9.24 15.96 23.99
N ASP A 55 -8.73 17.07 24.51
CA ASP A 55 -9.35 17.82 25.60
C ASP A 55 -10.65 18.51 25.19
N GLN A 56 -10.72 19.04 23.96
CA GLN A 56 -11.90 19.76 23.46
C GLN A 56 -13.05 18.85 23.04
N ARG A 57 -12.75 17.77 22.31
CA ARG A 57 -13.76 16.88 21.72
C ARG A 57 -14.00 15.63 22.57
N GLY A 58 -13.02 15.23 23.37
CA GLY A 58 -13.01 13.95 24.05
C GLY A 58 -12.48 12.82 23.16
N PHE A 59 -12.10 11.72 23.81
CA PHE A 59 -11.46 10.57 23.15
C PHE A 59 -12.34 9.90 22.10
N LEU A 60 -13.59 9.60 22.43
CA LEU A 60 -14.48 8.79 21.59
C LEU A 60 -14.79 9.45 20.23
N PRO A 61 -15.23 10.72 20.14
CA PRO A 61 -15.49 11.35 18.84
C PRO A 61 -14.21 11.57 18.03
N LEU A 62 -13.07 11.83 18.69
CA LEU A 62 -11.78 11.94 18.00
C LEU A 62 -11.38 10.59 17.37
N LEU A 63 -11.54 9.50 18.11
CA LEU A 63 -11.27 8.14 17.62
C LEU A 63 -12.20 7.77 16.46
N LEU A 64 -13.50 8.05 16.56
CA LEU A 64 -14.45 7.75 15.49
C LEU A 64 -14.15 8.52 14.21
N GLY A 65 -13.82 9.81 14.32
CA GLY A 65 -13.38 10.61 13.17
C GLY A 65 -12.10 10.07 12.54
N TRP A 66 -11.15 9.64 13.37
CA TRP A 66 -9.92 9.01 12.90
C TRP A 66 -10.18 7.69 12.18
N LEU A 67 -11.02 6.82 12.74
CA LEU A 67 -11.39 5.54 12.14
C LEU A 67 -12.09 5.73 10.78
N ALA A 68 -12.97 6.72 10.66
CA ALA A 68 -13.62 7.05 9.40
C ALA A 68 -12.61 7.50 8.33
N MET A 69 -11.68 8.38 8.71
CA MET A 69 -10.59 8.82 7.82
C MET A 69 -9.70 7.65 7.40
N LEU A 70 -9.29 6.82 8.37
CA LEU A 70 -8.46 5.65 8.13
C LEU A 70 -9.13 4.66 7.17
N LEU A 71 -10.43 4.40 7.37
CA LEU A 71 -11.21 3.53 6.49
C LEU A 71 -11.22 4.08 5.06
N LEU A 72 -11.42 5.38 4.88
CA LEU A 72 -11.39 6.00 3.55
C LEU A 72 -10.02 5.90 2.88
N CYS A 73 -8.93 6.10 3.63
CA CYS A 73 -7.57 5.91 3.10
C CYS A 73 -7.32 4.47 2.66
N ILE A 74 -7.76 3.49 3.46
CA ILE A 74 -7.65 2.06 3.13
C ILE A 74 -8.48 1.75 1.87
N LEU A 75 -9.72 2.25 1.79
CA LEU A 75 -10.56 2.08 0.60
C LEU A 75 -9.91 2.69 -0.64
N GLY A 76 -9.29 3.88 -0.53
CA GLY A 76 -8.52 4.51 -1.60
C GLY A 76 -7.36 3.65 -2.09
N ALA A 77 -6.57 3.09 -1.18
CA ALA A 77 -5.49 2.17 -1.52
C ALA A 77 -5.99 0.89 -2.21
N VAL A 78 -7.06 0.29 -1.67
CA VAL A 78 -7.67 -0.93 -2.22
C VAL A 78 -8.28 -0.68 -3.60
N ALA A 79 -8.97 0.45 -3.79
CA ALA A 79 -9.57 0.83 -5.06
C ALA A 79 -8.50 1.06 -6.14
N ALA A 80 -7.39 1.73 -5.78
CA ALA A 80 -6.27 1.94 -6.68
C ALA A 80 -5.63 0.62 -7.14
N LEU A 81 -5.46 -0.34 -6.21
CA LEU A 81 -4.99 -1.68 -6.55
C LEU A 81 -6.00 -2.45 -7.41
N ALA A 82 -7.30 -2.35 -7.12
CA ALA A 82 -8.35 -3.01 -7.90
C ALA A 82 -8.43 -2.46 -9.34
N ALA A 83 -8.32 -1.14 -9.51
CA ALA A 83 -8.28 -0.50 -10.83
C ALA A 83 -7.10 -0.98 -11.66
N GLU A 84 -5.91 -1.11 -11.05
CA GLU A 84 -4.72 -1.65 -11.72
C GLU A 84 -4.91 -3.10 -12.17
N ARG A 85 -5.62 -3.92 -11.38
CA ARG A 85 -5.97 -5.29 -11.79
C ARG A 85 -6.93 -5.34 -12.97
N GLY A 86 -7.87 -4.40 -13.06
CA GLY A 86 -8.81 -4.29 -14.17
C GLY A 86 -8.14 -3.88 -15.48
N VAL A 87 -7.06 -3.08 -15.41
CA VAL A 87 -6.34 -2.57 -16.58
C VAL A 87 -5.21 -3.51 -17.03
N SER A 88 -4.53 -4.18 -16.07
CA SER A 88 -3.43 -5.09 -16.36
C SER A 88 -3.94 -6.49 -16.71
N THR A 89 -4.12 -6.77 -18.01
CA THR A 89 -4.29 -8.13 -18.51
C THR A 89 -2.99 -8.91 -18.28
N GLY A 90 -3.07 -10.05 -17.60
CA GLY A 90 -1.93 -10.85 -17.10
C GLY A 90 -1.04 -11.50 -18.16
N LEU A 91 -0.95 -10.94 -19.37
CA LEU A 91 -0.18 -11.45 -20.50
C LEU A 91 1.29 -11.01 -20.51
N ARG A 92 1.70 -10.09 -19.62
CA ARG A 92 3.10 -9.66 -19.51
C ARG A 92 3.93 -10.71 -18.77
N SER A 93 5.03 -11.14 -19.39
CA SER A 93 6.03 -11.99 -18.77
C SER A 93 7.07 -11.15 -18.03
N TYR A 94 7.51 -11.63 -16.87
CA TYR A 94 8.48 -10.97 -16.01
C TYR A 94 9.61 -11.93 -15.67
N THR A 95 10.82 -11.37 -15.58
CA THR A 95 12.00 -12.04 -15.03
C THR A 95 12.15 -11.67 -13.55
N ARG A 96 12.89 -12.49 -12.79
CA ARG A 96 13.08 -12.31 -11.33
C ARG A 96 13.52 -10.90 -10.94
N ARG A 97 14.39 -10.25 -11.73
CA ARG A 97 14.86 -8.87 -11.52
C ARG A 97 13.76 -7.82 -11.67
N ARG A 98 12.69 -8.10 -12.42
CA ARG A 98 11.58 -7.17 -12.71
C ARG A 98 10.38 -7.34 -11.77
N VAL A 99 10.36 -8.37 -10.91
CA VAL A 99 9.27 -8.62 -9.94
C VAL A 99 9.27 -7.57 -8.83
N LEU A 100 10.45 -7.19 -8.33
CA LEU A 100 10.59 -6.19 -7.27
C LEU A 100 10.08 -4.79 -7.69
N PRO A 101 10.52 -4.18 -8.81
CA PRO A 101 10.02 -2.88 -9.23
C PRO A 101 8.52 -2.89 -9.55
N LEU A 102 7.96 -4.04 -9.97
CA LEU A 102 6.52 -4.20 -10.17
C LEU A 102 5.75 -4.08 -8.84
N ALA A 103 6.18 -4.82 -7.80
CA ALA A 103 5.55 -4.76 -6.49
C ALA A 103 5.65 -3.36 -5.85
N ILE A 104 6.78 -2.66 -6.06
CA ILE A 104 6.96 -1.26 -5.64
C ILE A 104 6.01 -0.35 -6.40
N GLY A 105 5.87 -0.52 -7.72
CA GLY A 105 4.95 0.27 -8.54
C GLY A 105 3.48 0.17 -8.06
N HIS A 106 3.03 -1.03 -7.68
CA HIS A 106 1.69 -1.21 -7.12
C HIS A 106 1.54 -0.57 -5.73
N SER A 107 2.61 -0.57 -4.95
CA SER A 107 2.63 0.08 -3.64
C SER A 107 2.57 1.60 -3.75
N ILE A 108 3.25 2.18 -4.74
CA ILE A 108 3.17 3.62 -5.08
C ILE A 108 1.75 3.98 -5.50
N LEU A 109 1.12 3.16 -6.35
CA LEU A 109 -0.24 3.40 -6.80
C LEU A 109 -1.25 3.35 -5.64
N ALA A 110 -1.11 2.36 -4.75
CA ALA A 110 -1.91 2.26 -3.54
C ALA A 110 -1.73 3.49 -2.63
N ALA A 111 -0.49 3.93 -2.43
CA ALA A 111 -0.17 5.12 -1.66
C ALA A 111 -0.79 6.37 -2.29
N ALA A 112 -0.72 6.53 -3.61
CA ALA A 112 -1.36 7.64 -4.33
C ALA A 112 -2.88 7.65 -4.13
N GLY A 113 -3.53 6.48 -4.18
CA GLY A 113 -4.96 6.34 -3.92
C GLY A 113 -5.35 6.75 -2.49
N ALA A 114 -4.59 6.31 -1.49
CA ALA A 114 -4.80 6.71 -0.10
C ALA A 114 -4.58 8.22 0.11
N THR A 115 -3.51 8.78 -0.46
CA THR A 115 -3.20 10.21 -0.37
C THR A 115 -4.28 11.07 -1.01
N PHE A 116 -4.86 10.64 -2.14
CA PHE A 116 -5.97 11.34 -2.79
C PHE A 116 -7.20 11.38 -1.87
N CYS A 117 -7.58 10.26 -1.26
CA CYS A 117 -8.68 10.22 -0.29
C CYS A 117 -8.39 11.09 0.96
N SER A 118 -7.15 11.05 1.46
CA SER A 118 -6.72 11.88 2.59
C SER A 118 -6.79 13.37 2.27
N PHE A 119 -6.39 13.79 1.06
CA PHE A 119 -6.51 15.17 0.59
C PHE A 119 -7.98 15.62 0.60
N TRP A 120 -8.86 14.80 0.02
CA TRP A 120 -10.29 15.11 -0.08
C TRP A 120 -10.95 15.35 1.29
N ILE A 121 -10.60 14.54 2.28
CA ILE A 121 -11.16 14.64 3.65
C ILE A 121 -10.55 15.82 4.41
N SER A 122 -9.27 16.11 4.19
CA SER A 122 -8.56 17.15 4.94
C SER A 122 -9.00 18.57 4.61
N GLY A 123 -9.79 18.78 3.55
CA GLY A 123 -10.49 20.05 3.28
C GLY A 123 -9.60 21.29 3.21
N GLY A 124 -8.31 21.15 2.88
CA GLY A 124 -7.36 22.27 2.89
C GLY A 124 -6.82 22.63 4.27
N ALA A 125 -6.52 21.64 5.11
CA ALA A 125 -5.86 21.83 6.40
C ALA A 125 -4.60 22.72 6.29
N TYR A 126 -4.29 23.46 7.36
CA TYR A 126 -3.15 24.38 7.44
C TYR A 126 -1.78 23.73 7.17
N ASP A 127 -1.69 22.40 7.29
CA ASP A 127 -0.48 21.62 6.98
C ASP A 127 -0.79 20.44 6.04
N LEU A 128 -1.46 20.77 4.94
CA LEU A 128 -1.88 19.81 3.92
C LEU A 128 -0.72 18.97 3.37
N LEU A 129 0.45 19.59 3.15
CA LEU A 129 1.61 18.93 2.57
C LEU A 129 2.14 17.85 3.51
N THR A 130 2.28 18.13 4.80
CA THR A 130 2.72 17.13 5.79
C THR A 130 1.75 15.97 5.88
N VAL A 131 0.43 16.23 5.92
CA VAL A 131 -0.59 15.17 5.94
C VAL A 131 -0.50 14.29 4.68
N MET A 132 -0.40 14.90 3.49
CA MET A 132 -0.28 14.16 2.24
C MET A 132 1.00 13.32 2.18
N THR A 133 2.14 13.90 2.59
CA THR A 133 3.43 13.21 2.61
C THR A 133 3.44 12.07 3.61
N CYS A 134 2.97 12.28 4.84
CA CYS A 134 2.88 11.22 5.84
C CYS A 134 1.96 10.08 5.39
N THR A 135 0.76 10.40 4.87
CA THR A 135 -0.16 9.38 4.34
C THR A 135 0.50 8.61 3.20
N PHE A 136 1.17 9.31 2.27
CA PHE A 136 1.85 8.66 1.14
C PHE A 136 2.96 7.72 1.61
N VAL A 137 3.88 8.21 2.44
CA VAL A 137 5.06 7.46 2.89
C VAL A 137 4.65 6.24 3.71
N LEU A 138 3.72 6.39 4.66
CA LEU A 138 3.27 5.27 5.48
C LEU A 138 2.53 4.24 4.63
N THR A 139 1.59 4.68 3.79
CA THR A 139 0.87 3.75 2.92
C THR A 139 1.82 3.04 1.98
N LEU A 140 2.80 3.75 1.40
CA LEU A 140 3.81 3.15 0.52
C LEU A 140 4.61 2.07 1.24
N LEU A 141 5.19 2.39 2.40
CA LEU A 141 6.06 1.48 3.14
C LEU A 141 5.31 0.23 3.61
N PHE A 142 4.12 0.40 4.17
CA PHE A 142 3.33 -0.71 4.69
C PHE A 142 2.60 -1.49 3.61
N THR A 143 2.29 -0.87 2.47
CA THR A 143 1.82 -1.63 1.30
C THR A 143 2.98 -2.42 0.69
N ALA A 144 4.16 -1.82 0.56
CA ALA A 144 5.35 -2.51 0.05
C ALA A 144 5.76 -3.69 0.93
N SER A 145 5.68 -3.56 2.25
CA SER A 145 5.99 -4.66 3.17
C SER A 145 5.02 -5.84 3.05
N VAL A 146 3.80 -5.62 2.57
CA VAL A 146 2.82 -6.69 2.29
C VAL A 146 2.96 -7.24 0.87
N LEU A 147 3.08 -6.37 -0.14
CA LEU A 147 3.10 -6.77 -1.54
C LEU A 147 4.43 -7.41 -1.94
N VAL A 148 5.58 -6.85 -1.55
CA VAL A 148 6.89 -7.35 -2.00
C VAL A 148 7.08 -8.83 -1.62
N PRO A 149 6.85 -9.26 -0.36
CA PRO A 149 6.95 -10.68 -0.01
C PRO A 149 5.93 -11.55 -0.77
N ALA A 150 4.70 -11.07 -0.96
CA ALA A 150 3.67 -11.83 -1.67
C ALA A 150 4.04 -12.07 -3.15
N TYR A 151 4.60 -11.07 -3.82
CA TYR A 151 5.08 -11.19 -5.19
C TYR A 151 6.31 -12.09 -5.32
N LEU A 152 7.28 -11.98 -4.40
CA LEU A 152 8.47 -12.82 -4.41
C LEU A 152 8.17 -14.29 -4.11
N THR A 153 7.28 -14.56 -3.14
CA THR A 153 6.86 -15.93 -2.81
C THR A 153 6.01 -16.55 -3.91
N GLY A 154 5.10 -15.78 -4.53
CA GLY A 154 4.36 -16.21 -5.71
C GLY A 154 5.27 -16.57 -6.88
N PHE A 155 6.30 -15.76 -7.13
CA PHE A 155 7.25 -16.02 -8.22
C PHE A 155 8.08 -17.28 -7.95
N ALA A 156 8.58 -17.46 -6.73
CA ALA A 156 9.35 -18.65 -6.35
C ALA A 156 8.53 -19.95 -6.47
N LYS A 157 7.23 -19.92 -6.14
CA LYS A 157 6.33 -21.07 -6.35
C LYS A 157 6.13 -21.38 -7.83
N ALA A 158 5.86 -20.37 -8.65
CA ALA A 158 5.69 -20.55 -10.09
C ALA A 158 6.98 -21.01 -10.80
N GLU A 159 8.15 -20.69 -10.24
CA GLU A 159 9.45 -21.19 -10.71
C GLU A 159 9.62 -22.68 -10.36
N ALA A 160 9.24 -23.10 -9.15
CA ALA A 160 9.29 -24.50 -8.70
C ALA A 160 8.29 -25.42 -9.42
N ASP A 161 7.08 -24.93 -9.73
CA ASP A 161 6.06 -25.72 -10.46
C ASP A 161 6.44 -26.00 -11.92
N ARG A 162 7.50 -25.35 -12.43
CA ARG A 162 8.02 -25.52 -13.80
C ARG A 162 9.23 -26.46 -13.90
N SER A 163 9.89 -26.77 -12.78
CA SER A 163 11.08 -27.64 -12.70
C SER A 163 10.71 -29.07 -12.38
#